data_AF-A0A6L6WSP4-F1
#
_entry.id   AF-A0A6L6WSP4-F1
#
_cell.length_a   1.000
_cell.length_b   1.000
_cell.length_c   1.000
_cell.angle_alpha   90.00
_cell.angle_beta   90.00
_cell.angle_gamma   90.00
#
_symmetry.space_group_name_H-M   'P 1'
#
loop_
_entity.id
_entity.type
_entity.pdbx_description
1 polymer ?
#
loop_
_entity_poly.entity_id
_entity_poly.type
_entity_poly.pdbx_seq_one_letter_code
_entity_poly.pdbx_strand_id
1 'polypeptide(L)'
;MTVELFRPEPLMPPQAYKTYEMRAPLSSHFRPGTCAQAECPHFLNGWRVHVEALTPDLLQAARTSGRRYREEHVAEGHTYLVFEAGQACFRASQHRVRVDRPPLYLVRDGDHRGNPLGTKARLHQRPEHWIEDFATHQQAIADELNKG
;
A
#
# COMPACT_ATOMS: atom_id res chain seq x y z
N MET A 1 -5.76 5.96 12.15
CA MET A 1 -6.05 7.10 11.26
C MET A 1 -6.79 6.55 10.06
N THR A 2 -8.10 6.77 9.99
CA THR A 2 -8.92 6.39 8.85
C THR A 2 -8.59 7.35 7.73
N VAL A 3 -8.04 6.87 6.61
CA VAL A 3 -7.89 7.70 5.42
C VAL A 3 -9.29 7.93 4.89
N GLU A 4 -9.79 9.16 5.05
CA GLU A 4 -11.06 9.57 4.45
C GLU A 4 -10.81 9.78 2.96
N LEU A 5 -11.05 8.72 2.18
CA LEU A 5 -10.99 8.78 0.73
C LEU A 5 -12.22 9.53 0.25
N PHE A 6 -12.03 10.64 -0.47
CA PHE A 6 -13.13 11.26 -1.20
C PHE A 6 -13.69 10.25 -2.20
N ARG A 7 -14.97 9.91 -2.04
CA ARG A 7 -15.72 9.02 -2.93
C ARG A 7 -16.98 9.74 -3.38
N PRO A 8 -17.19 9.92 -4.69
CA PRO A 8 -18.45 10.44 -5.20
C PRO A 8 -19.62 9.56 -4.72
N GLU A 9 -20.73 10.20 -4.32
CA GLU A 9 -21.94 9.46 -3.94
C GLU A 9 -22.51 8.75 -5.18
N PRO A 10 -22.70 7.42 -5.16
CA PRO A 10 -23.18 6.70 -6.32
C PRO A 10 -24.68 6.95 -6.51
N LEU A 11 -25.08 7.36 -7.72
CA LEU A 11 -26.47 7.73 -8.08
C LEU A 11 -27.45 6.54 -8.16
N MET A 12 -26.95 5.31 -8.04
CA MET A 12 -27.71 4.07 -8.27
C MET A 12 -27.49 3.13 -7.07
N PRO A 13 -28.30 2.09 -6.88
CA PRO A 13 -28.05 1.10 -5.83
C PRO A 13 -26.76 0.28 -6.14
N PRO A 14 -26.05 -0.27 -5.14
CA PRO A 14 -24.75 -0.90 -5.38
C PRO A 14 -24.81 -2.08 -6.37
N GLN A 15 -25.95 -2.78 -6.44
CA GLN A 15 -26.22 -3.86 -7.41
C GLN A 15 -26.08 -3.42 -8.88
N ALA A 16 -26.24 -2.13 -9.17
CA ALA A 16 -26.12 -1.57 -10.52
C ALA A 16 -24.66 -1.35 -10.94
N TYR A 17 -23.70 -1.52 -10.03
CA TYR A 17 -22.29 -1.29 -10.29
C TYR A 17 -21.52 -2.59 -10.40
N LYS A 18 -20.42 -2.52 -11.15
CA LYS A 18 -19.42 -3.56 -11.25
C LYS A 18 -18.06 -2.97 -10.93
N THR A 19 -17.34 -3.59 -10.01
CA THR A 19 -16.00 -3.20 -9.60
C THR A 19 -14.95 -4.10 -10.25
N TYR A 20 -14.02 -3.46 -10.94
CA TYR A 20 -12.84 -4.09 -11.56
C TYR A 20 -11.62 -3.82 -10.68
N GLU A 21 -10.87 -4.86 -10.30
CA GLU A 21 -9.75 -4.74 -9.37
C GLU A 21 -8.55 -5.59 -9.83
N MET A 22 -7.35 -5.00 -9.80
CA MET A 22 -6.08 -5.73 -9.91
C MET A 22 -5.44 -5.81 -8.53
N ARG A 23 -5.36 -7.01 -7.97
CA ARG A 23 -4.92 -7.20 -6.59
C ARG A 23 -3.63 -7.99 -6.49
N ALA A 24 -2.71 -7.55 -5.64
CA ALA A 24 -1.51 -8.30 -5.25
C ALA A 24 -1.53 -8.55 -3.73
N PRO A 25 -2.14 -9.65 -3.25
CA PRO A 25 -2.19 -9.95 -1.82
C PRO A 25 -0.80 -10.10 -1.16
N LEU A 26 -0.66 -9.58 0.06
CA LEU A 26 0.59 -9.68 0.84
C LEU A 26 1.04 -11.12 1.11
N SER A 27 0.10 -12.06 1.20
CA SER A 27 0.38 -13.47 1.50
C SER A 27 0.99 -14.25 0.33
N SER A 28 0.79 -13.79 -0.91
CA SER A 28 1.19 -14.55 -2.11
C SER A 28 2.05 -13.74 -3.08
N HIS A 29 1.98 -12.42 -3.09
CA HIS A 29 2.70 -11.57 -4.03
C HIS A 29 3.89 -10.85 -3.41
N PHE A 30 4.16 -11.12 -2.14
CA PHE A 30 5.25 -10.51 -1.41
C PHE A 30 5.98 -11.55 -0.56
N ARG A 31 7.28 -11.35 -0.41
CA ARG A 31 8.12 -12.10 0.54
C ARG A 31 8.78 -11.13 1.52
N PRO A 32 9.23 -11.59 2.70
CA PRO A 32 10.17 -10.82 3.52
C PRO A 32 11.39 -10.40 2.69
N GLY A 33 11.85 -9.17 2.90
CA GLY A 33 13.01 -8.63 2.21
C GLY A 33 13.88 -7.80 3.12
N THR A 34 15.13 -7.62 2.73
CA THR A 34 16.06 -6.72 3.42
C THR A 34 15.74 -5.26 3.08
N CYS A 35 16.29 -4.30 3.84
CA CYS A 35 16.15 -2.89 3.53
C CYS A 35 16.69 -2.53 2.13
N ALA A 36 17.77 -3.20 1.69
CA ALA A 36 18.32 -3.01 0.35
C ALA A 36 17.36 -3.49 -0.74
N GLN A 37 16.80 -4.69 -0.59
CA GLN A 37 15.87 -5.26 -1.57
C GLN A 37 14.54 -4.49 -1.64
N ALA A 38 14.11 -3.90 -0.53
CA ALA A 38 12.89 -3.11 -0.45
C ALA A 38 13.09 -1.64 -0.79
N GLU A 39 14.28 -1.25 -1.26
CA GLU A 39 14.66 0.13 -1.60
C GLU A 39 14.27 1.12 -0.47
N CYS A 40 14.53 0.69 0.78
CA CYS A 40 14.11 1.43 1.96
C CYS A 40 14.79 2.81 1.98
N PRO A 41 14.04 3.93 2.05
CA PRO A 41 14.63 5.26 2.03
C PRO A 41 15.63 5.50 3.16
N HIS A 42 15.38 4.93 4.35
CA HIS A 42 16.29 5.04 5.49
C HIS A 42 17.60 4.28 5.26
N PHE A 43 17.56 3.15 4.56
CA PHE A 43 18.79 2.44 4.19
C PHE A 43 19.54 3.16 3.09
N LEU A 44 18.84 3.71 2.10
CA LEU A 44 19.46 4.41 0.97
C LEU A 44 20.08 5.76 1.38
N ASN A 45 19.39 6.51 2.24
CA ASN A 45 19.71 7.91 2.50
C ASN A 45 20.12 8.19 3.96
N GLY A 46 20.06 7.19 4.84
CA GLY A 46 20.13 7.41 6.28
C GLY A 46 18.83 8.01 6.82
N TRP A 47 18.79 8.25 8.13
CA TRP A 47 17.67 8.92 8.79
C TRP A 47 18.10 9.59 10.08
N ARG A 48 17.28 10.51 10.58
CA ARG A 48 17.47 11.15 11.88
C ARG A 48 16.27 10.95 12.78
N VAL A 49 16.51 10.89 14.08
CA VAL A 49 15.46 10.80 15.10
C VAL A 49 15.63 11.93 16.09
N HIS A 50 14.57 12.72 16.32
CA HIS A 50 14.56 13.82 17.27
C HIS A 50 14.39 13.28 18.69
N VAL A 51 15.39 13.47 19.54
CA VAL A 51 15.46 12.87 20.89
C VAL A 51 14.31 13.33 21.76
N GLU A 52 14.02 14.63 21.74
CA GLU A 52 13.02 15.27 22.60
C GLU A 52 11.58 14.93 22.17
N ALA A 53 11.39 14.41 20.97
CA ALA A 53 10.10 13.89 20.50
C ALA A 53 9.87 12.40 20.83
N LEU A 54 10.86 11.72 21.42
CA LEU A 54 10.72 10.31 21.80
C LEU A 54 10.31 10.15 23.26
N THR A 55 9.57 9.08 23.53
CA THR A 55 9.44 8.57 24.90
C THR A 55 10.77 7.96 25.36
N PRO A 56 11.04 7.91 26.68
CA PRO A 56 12.27 7.32 27.21
C PRO A 56 12.56 5.91 26.70
N ASP A 57 11.54 5.06 26.57
CA ASP A 57 11.69 3.70 26.06
C ASP A 57 12.11 3.64 24.60
N LEU A 58 11.55 4.51 23.76
CA LEU A 58 11.92 4.59 22.34
C LEU A 58 13.32 5.16 22.15
N LEU A 59 13.72 6.13 22.99
CA LEU A 59 15.08 6.66 23.00
C LEU A 59 16.09 5.58 23.39
N GLN A 60 15.79 4.82 24.45
CA GLN A 60 16.62 3.71 24.88
C GLN A 60 16.74 2.64 23.79
N ALA A 61 15.61 2.28 23.16
CA ALA A 61 15.60 1.34 22.03
C ALA A 61 16.43 1.84 20.84
N ALA A 62 16.37 3.14 20.52
CA ALA A 62 17.18 3.73 19.45
C ALA A 62 18.69 3.63 19.75
N ARG A 63 19.11 4.02 20.96
CA ARG A 63 20.52 4.00 21.41
C ARG A 63 21.10 2.59 21.55
N THR A 64 20.26 1.62 21.94
CA THR A 64 20.68 0.21 22.15
C THR A 64 20.40 -0.70 20.96
N SER A 65 19.99 -0.16 19.82
CA SER A 65 19.62 -0.93 18.63
C SER A 65 20.77 -1.67 17.94
N GLY A 66 22.02 -1.48 18.39
CA GLY A 66 23.22 -1.98 17.72
C GLY A 66 23.54 -1.28 16.41
N ARG A 67 22.82 -0.21 16.06
CA ARG A 67 23.07 0.63 14.88
C ARG A 67 24.08 1.71 15.20
N ARG A 68 24.93 2.04 14.23
CA ARG A 68 25.86 3.15 14.36
C ARG A 68 25.09 4.45 14.16
N TYR A 69 25.23 5.37 15.12
CA TYR A 69 24.69 6.71 15.04
C TYR A 69 25.70 7.72 15.59
N ARG A 70 25.51 9.00 15.23
CA ARG A 70 26.11 10.13 15.94
C ARG A 70 25.01 10.97 16.58
N GLU A 71 25.33 11.63 17.68
CA GLU A 71 24.43 12.63 18.27
C GLU A 71 24.79 14.02 17.71
N GLU A 72 23.79 14.73 17.21
CA GLU A 72 23.94 16.07 16.65
C GLU A 72 23.08 17.04 17.46
N HIS A 73 23.73 17.95 18.16
CA HIS A 73 23.09 19.00 18.95
C HIS A 73 22.97 20.24 18.07
N VAL A 74 21.75 20.55 17.63
CA VAL A 74 21.50 21.65 16.68
C VAL A 74 21.18 22.95 17.43
N ALA A 75 20.41 22.84 18.51
CA ALA A 75 20.07 23.92 19.43
C ALA A 75 19.65 23.32 20.79
N GLU A 76 19.40 24.18 21.77
CA GLU A 76 18.86 23.77 23.06
C GLU A 76 17.52 23.05 22.88
N GLY A 77 17.39 21.83 23.44
CA GLY A 77 16.21 20.98 23.28
C GLY A 77 16.00 20.43 21.86
N HIS A 78 17.01 20.50 21.00
CA HIS A 78 16.97 19.98 19.63
C HIS A 78 18.17 19.08 19.35
N THR A 79 18.06 17.85 19.81
CA THR A 79 19.09 16.82 19.64
C THR A 79 18.61 15.75 18.68
N TYR A 80 19.47 15.38 17.73
CA TYR A 80 19.17 14.34 16.76
C TYR A 80 20.12 13.17 16.89
N LEU A 81 19.58 11.95 16.88
CA LEU A 81 20.34 10.74 16.59
C LEU A 81 20.37 10.57 15.07
N VAL A 82 21.56 10.69 14.47
CA VAL A 82 21.74 10.59 13.02
C VAL A 82 22.33 9.23 12.67
N PHE A 83 21.58 8.46 11.88
CA PHE A 83 21.93 7.13 11.41
C PHE A 83 22.32 7.20 9.93
N GLU A 84 23.54 6.77 9.63
CA GLU A 84 24.08 6.77 8.27
C GLU A 84 23.38 5.77 7.35
N ALA A 85 23.44 6.05 6.05
CA ALA A 85 23.02 5.15 4.99
C ALA A 85 23.75 3.79 5.05
N GLY A 86 23.15 2.76 4.44
CA GLY A 86 23.66 1.39 4.39
C GLY A 86 23.34 0.55 5.63
N GLN A 87 22.63 1.09 6.63
CA GLN A 87 22.23 0.36 7.82
C GLN A 87 20.76 -0.06 7.77
N ALA A 88 20.43 -1.21 8.35
CA ALA A 88 19.05 -1.66 8.45
C ALA A 88 18.20 -0.65 9.25
N CYS A 89 16.99 -0.35 8.81
CA CYS A 89 16.11 0.59 9.53
C CYS A 89 15.45 -0.08 10.76
N PHE A 90 14.76 0.69 11.60
CA PHE A 90 14.03 0.14 12.76
C PHE A 90 12.87 -0.80 12.38
N ARG A 91 12.32 -0.66 11.16
CA ARG A 91 11.21 -1.50 10.65
C ARG A 91 11.69 -2.58 9.68
N ALA A 92 12.97 -2.97 9.75
CA ALA A 92 13.56 -3.91 8.80
C ALA A 92 12.78 -5.22 8.64
N SER A 93 12.23 -5.76 9.74
CA SER A 93 11.43 -7.00 9.74
C SER A 93 10.07 -6.86 9.03
N GLN A 94 9.58 -5.64 8.84
CA GLN A 94 8.32 -5.34 8.16
C GLN A 94 8.50 -5.16 6.66
N HIS A 95 9.73 -5.08 6.15
CA HIS A 95 9.96 -4.93 4.72
C HIS A 95 9.47 -6.15 3.95
N ARG A 96 8.81 -5.84 2.84
CA ARG A 96 8.25 -6.81 1.92
C ARG A 96 8.67 -6.42 0.52
N VAL A 97 9.06 -7.41 -0.27
CA VAL A 97 9.50 -7.24 -1.65
C VAL A 97 8.52 -7.99 -2.54
N ARG A 98 8.10 -7.34 -3.62
CA ARG A 98 7.18 -7.92 -4.58
C ARG A 98 7.87 -9.10 -5.28
N VAL A 99 7.22 -10.25 -5.32
CA VAL A 99 7.68 -11.36 -6.16
C VAL A 99 7.13 -11.16 -7.57
N ASP A 100 7.87 -11.65 -8.57
CA ASP A 100 7.45 -11.59 -9.97
C ASP A 100 6.30 -12.58 -10.20
N ARG A 101 5.09 -12.13 -9.83
CA ARG A 101 3.85 -12.88 -9.94
C ARG A 101 2.78 -11.92 -10.49
N PRO A 102 2.06 -12.32 -11.55
CA PRO A 102 0.95 -11.53 -12.07
C PRO A 102 -0.10 -11.25 -10.98
N PRO A 103 -0.71 -10.05 -10.94
CA PRO A 103 -1.78 -9.76 -10.01
C PRO A 103 -3.00 -10.65 -10.27
N LEU A 104 -3.90 -10.71 -9.29
CA LEU A 104 -5.22 -11.29 -9.45
C LEU A 104 -6.12 -10.29 -10.16
N TYR A 105 -6.67 -10.68 -11.30
CA TYR A 105 -7.58 -9.86 -12.10
C TYR A 105 -9.02 -10.17 -11.72
N LEU A 106 -9.60 -9.35 -10.85
CA LEU A 106 -10.89 -9.59 -10.22
C LEU A 106 -11.98 -8.70 -10.82
N VAL A 107 -13.19 -9.26 -10.90
CA VAL A 107 -14.42 -8.53 -11.21
C VAL A 107 -15.47 -8.94 -10.18
N ARG A 108 -16.09 -7.97 -9.51
CA ARG A 108 -17.16 -8.20 -8.55
C ARG A 108 -18.33 -7.27 -8.82
N ASP A 109 -19.53 -7.70 -8.48
CA ASP A 109 -20.67 -6.80 -8.44
C ASP A 109 -20.55 -5.88 -7.22
N GLY A 110 -21.26 -4.76 -7.27
CA GLY A 110 -21.17 -3.74 -6.24
C GLY A 110 -20.17 -2.65 -6.55
N ASP A 111 -20.17 -1.69 -5.64
CA ASP A 111 -19.23 -0.57 -5.60
C ASP A 111 -18.50 -0.54 -4.26
N HIS A 112 -18.04 0.64 -3.88
CA HIS A 112 -17.31 0.88 -2.65
C HIS A 112 -18.14 0.64 -1.36
N ARG A 113 -19.48 0.58 -1.48
CA ARG A 113 -20.43 0.23 -0.42
C ARG A 113 -20.52 -1.29 -0.20
N GLY A 114 -19.90 -2.08 -1.08
CA GLY A 114 -19.78 -3.53 -0.97
C GLY A 114 -20.49 -4.28 -2.10
N ASN A 115 -20.53 -5.61 -1.97
CA ASN A 115 -21.24 -6.51 -2.89
C ASN A 115 -22.55 -7.00 -2.23
N PRO A 116 -23.66 -6.25 -2.36
CA PRO A 116 -24.90 -6.57 -1.65
C PRO A 116 -25.57 -7.86 -2.13
N LEU A 117 -25.25 -8.36 -3.33
CA LEU A 117 -25.79 -9.62 -3.84
C LEU A 117 -24.98 -10.83 -3.38
N GLY A 118 -23.84 -10.62 -2.72
CA GLY A 118 -22.95 -11.69 -2.26
C GLY A 118 -22.42 -12.56 -3.39
N THR A 119 -22.46 -12.07 -4.64
CA THR A 119 -22.02 -12.84 -5.81
C THR A 119 -20.53 -13.15 -5.72
N LYS A 120 -20.16 -14.34 -6.16
CA LYS A 120 -18.76 -14.75 -6.16
C LYS A 120 -17.99 -13.87 -7.15
N ALA A 121 -16.91 -13.24 -6.66
CA ALA A 121 -16.01 -12.50 -7.52
C ALA A 121 -15.44 -13.43 -8.62
N ARG A 122 -15.45 -12.92 -9.85
CA ARG A 122 -14.89 -13.61 -11.00
C ARG A 122 -13.40 -13.27 -11.09
N LEU A 123 -12.59 -14.32 -11.17
CA LEU A 123 -11.14 -14.21 -11.33
C LEU A 123 -10.78 -14.56 -12.78
N HIS A 124 -10.16 -13.61 -13.46
CA HIS A 124 -9.55 -13.85 -14.76
C HIS A 124 -8.12 -14.35 -14.58
N GLN A 125 -7.75 -15.39 -15.33
CA GLN A 125 -6.39 -15.94 -15.31
C GLN A 125 -5.42 -15.16 -16.19
N ARG A 126 -5.93 -14.36 -17.13
CA ARG A 126 -5.17 -13.61 -18.12
C ARG A 126 -5.60 -12.14 -18.11
N PRO A 127 -4.67 -11.18 -18.24
CA PRO A 127 -5.02 -9.76 -18.29
C PRO A 127 -5.87 -9.41 -19.51
N GLU A 128 -5.62 -10.05 -20.66
CA GLU A 128 -6.35 -9.77 -21.90
C GLU A 128 -7.86 -9.98 -21.72
N HIS A 129 -8.27 -11.10 -21.12
CA HIS A 129 -9.69 -11.40 -20.90
C HIS A 129 -10.35 -10.43 -19.90
N TRP A 130 -9.58 -9.91 -18.94
CA TRP A 130 -10.08 -8.91 -18.01
C TRP A 130 -10.30 -7.56 -18.69
N ILE A 131 -9.39 -7.18 -19.59
CA ILE A 131 -9.50 -5.96 -20.41
C ILE A 131 -10.70 -6.07 -21.36
N GLU A 132 -10.85 -7.20 -22.04
CA GLU A 132 -12.01 -7.46 -22.92
C GLU A 132 -13.33 -7.38 -22.16
N ASP A 133 -13.43 -8.03 -20.98
CA ASP A 133 -14.62 -7.95 -20.14
C ASP A 133 -14.96 -6.51 -19.72
N PHE A 134 -13.94 -5.73 -19.37
CA PHE A 134 -14.12 -4.33 -19.04
C PHE A 134 -14.61 -3.53 -20.26
N ALA A 135 -13.98 -3.71 -21.42
CA ALA A 135 -14.36 -3.02 -22.65
C ALA A 135 -15.79 -3.35 -23.09
N THR A 136 -16.17 -4.63 -23.06
CA THR A 136 -17.55 -5.06 -23.35
C THR A 136 -18.55 -4.44 -22.39
N HIS A 137 -18.21 -4.36 -21.09
CA HIS A 137 -19.10 -3.74 -20.11
C HIS A 137 -19.25 -2.22 -20.34
N GLN A 138 -18.16 -1.52 -20.65
CA GLN A 138 -18.19 -0.09 -20.97
C GLN A 138 -19.01 0.19 -22.24
N GLN A 139 -18.85 -0.62 -23.29
CA GLN A 139 -19.64 -0.49 -24.51
C GLN A 139 -21.13 -0.69 -24.24
N ALA A 140 -21.50 -1.70 -23.45
CA ALA A 140 -22.90 -1.93 -23.09
C ALA A 140 -23.51 -0.73 -22.36
N ILE A 141 -22.77 -0.09 -21.44
CA ILE A 141 -23.22 1.13 -20.77
C ILE A 141 -23.41 2.27 -21.78
N ALA A 142 -22.44 2.47 -22.68
CA ALA A 142 -22.52 3.50 -23.71
C ALA A 142 -23.72 3.29 -24.65
N ASP A 143 -23.98 2.04 -25.04
CA ASP A 143 -25.10 1.68 -25.89
C ASP A 143 -26.44 1.96 -25.21
N GLU A 144 -26.57 1.68 -23.90
CA GLU A 144 -27.78 2.01 -23.14
C GLU A 144 -27.97 3.53 -23.00
N LEU A 145 -26.91 4.29 -22.72
CA LEU A 145 -26.98 5.76 -22.65
C LEU A 145 -27.38 6.39 -23.99
N ASN A 146 -26.97 5.80 -25.11
CA ASN A 146 -27.32 6.27 -26.45
C ASN A 146 -28.77 5.99 -26.85
N LYS A 147 -29.47 5.08 -26.15
CA LYS A 147 -30.89 4.75 -26.45
C LYS A 147 -31.88 5.78 -25.90
N GLY A 148 -31.48 6.64 -24.96
CA GLY A 148 -32.33 7.63 -24.30
C GLY A 148 -32.96 7.11 -23.03
#